data_AF-A0A534EH74-F1
#
_entry.id   AF-A0A534EH74-F1
#
_cell.length_a   1.000
_cell.length_b   1.000
_cell.length_c   1.000
_cell.angle_alpha   90.00
_cell.angle_beta   90.00
_cell.angle_gamma   90.00
#
_symmetry.space_group_name_H-M   'P 1'
#
loop_
_entity.id
_entity.type
_entity.pdbx_description
1 polymer ?
#
loop_
_entity_poly.entity_id
_entity_poly.type
_entity_poly.pdbx_seq_one_letter_code
_entity_poly.pdbx_strand_id
1 'polypeptide(L)'
;HRFPIDILKIDRSFVSRLTNSDSGPELVRTVVTLGETLGLDTVAEGIELEEQAAALLALGCVAGQGFLFARAGSLDELLHGPFVARRNALWTAHAAREALSATGRFKALRALDRSA
;
A
#
# COMPACT_ATOMS: atom_id res chain seq x y z
N HIS A 1 -24.81 3.95 -5.91
CA HIS A 1 -24.41 2.74 -5.17
C HIS A 1 -22.98 2.93 -4.65
N ARG A 2 -22.72 2.66 -3.37
CA ARG A 2 -21.36 2.65 -2.80
C ARG A 2 -20.96 1.18 -2.61
N PHE A 3 -19.83 0.77 -3.19
CA PHE A 3 -19.31 -0.57 -2.93
C PHE A 3 -18.87 -0.64 -1.45
N PRO A 4 -19.22 -1.71 -0.71
CA PRO A 4 -18.86 -1.88 0.71
C PRO A 4 -17.41 -2.35 0.85
N ILE A 5 -16.49 -1.63 0.20
CA ILE A 5 -15.05 -1.90 0.23
C ILE A 5 -14.33 -0.62 0.62
N ASP A 6 -13.18 -0.77 1.28
CA ASP A 6 -12.31 0.34 1.65
C ASP A 6 -10.98 0.30 0.89
N ILE A 7 -10.65 -0.85 0.27
CA ILE A 7 -9.35 -1.11 -0.34
C ILE A 7 -9.52 -1.69 -1.75
N LEU A 8 -8.77 -1.14 -2.70
CA LEU A 8 -8.57 -1.67 -4.05
C LEU A 8 -7.14 -2.21 -4.17
N LYS A 9 -7.01 -3.49 -4.53
CA LYS A 9 -5.70 -4.15 -4.65
C LYS A 9 -5.19 -4.10 -6.08
N ILE A 10 -3.92 -3.79 -6.26
CA ILE A 10 -3.23 -3.81 -7.56
C ILE A 10 -2.48 -5.14 -7.65
N ASP A 11 -2.94 -6.01 -8.53
CA ASP A 11 -2.40 -7.37 -8.67
C ASP A 11 -0.92 -7.38 -9.09
N ARG A 12 -0.21 -8.43 -8.67
CA ARG A 12 1.21 -8.66 -8.99
C ARG A 12 1.49 -8.60 -10.49
N SER A 13 0.59 -9.07 -11.33
CA SER A 13 0.78 -9.08 -12.79
C SER A 13 0.85 -7.68 -13.40
N PHE A 14 0.32 -6.65 -12.72
CA PHE A 14 0.48 -5.25 -13.12
C PHE A 14 1.74 -4.63 -12.50
N VAL A 15 2.03 -4.94 -11.24
CA VAL A 15 3.24 -4.47 -10.56
C VAL A 15 4.50 -4.98 -11.26
N SER A 16 4.53 -6.24 -11.69
CA SER A 16 5.67 -6.85 -12.40
C SER A 16 5.96 -6.19 -13.76
N ARG A 17 4.99 -5.48 -14.34
CA ARG A 17 5.12 -4.77 -15.62
C ARG A 17 5.68 -3.35 -15.48
N LEU A 18 5.75 -2.79 -14.27
CA LEU A 18 6.26 -1.44 -14.02
C LEU A 18 7.72 -1.26 -14.46
N THR A 19 8.53 -2.31 -14.36
CA THR A 19 9.95 -2.29 -14.69
C THR A 19 10.29 -3.01 -15.99
N ASN A 20 9.31 -3.65 -16.64
CA ASN A 20 9.54 -4.63 -17.70
C ASN A 20 8.74 -4.36 -18.99
N SER A 21 7.94 -3.30 -19.07
CA SER A 21 7.12 -3.01 -20.26
C SER A 21 6.71 -1.55 -20.38
N ASP A 22 6.54 -1.08 -21.61
CA ASP A 22 6.15 0.31 -21.91
C ASP A 22 4.73 0.67 -21.44
N SER A 23 3.81 -0.30 -21.30
CA SER A 23 2.41 -0.06 -20.92
C SER A 23 2.05 -0.38 -19.46
N GLY A 24 2.97 -0.99 -18.70
CA GLY A 24 2.76 -1.33 -17.29
C GLY A 24 2.37 -0.14 -16.40
N PRO A 25 3.04 1.02 -16.51
CA PRO A 25 2.72 2.20 -15.71
C PRO A 25 1.30 2.74 -15.92
N GLU A 26 0.73 2.65 -17.12
CA GLU A 26 -0.61 3.19 -17.42
C GLU A 26 -1.73 2.40 -16.73
N LEU A 27 -1.61 1.07 -16.70
CA LEU A 27 -2.58 0.22 -16.00
C LEU A 27 -2.56 0.47 -14.49
N VAL A 28 -1.37 0.50 -13.89
CA VAL A 28 -1.23 0.78 -12.46
C VAL A 28 -1.77 2.17 -12.13
N ARG A 29 -1.44 3.19 -12.93
CA ARG A 29 -1.99 4.55 -12.78
C ARG A 29 -3.51 4.55 -12.83
N THR A 30 -4.11 3.86 -13.79
CA THR A 30 -5.56 3.76 -13.93
C THR A 30 -6.20 3.19 -12.66
N VAL A 31 -5.62 2.15 -12.07
CA VAL A 31 -6.13 1.54 -10.83
C VAL A 31 -5.97 2.49 -9.64
N VAL A 32 -4.86 3.23 -9.54
CA VAL A 32 -4.68 4.24 -8.47
C VAL A 32 -5.73 5.34 -8.60
N THR A 33 -5.89 5.93 -9.79
CA THR A 33 -6.88 6.99 -10.06
C THR A 33 -8.31 6.50 -9.80
N LEU A 34 -8.63 5.25 -10.13
CA LEU A 34 -9.92 4.65 -9.81
C LEU A 34 -10.13 4.57 -8.29
N GLY A 35 -9.13 4.09 -7.55
CA GLY A 35 -9.15 4.05 -6.09
C GLY A 35 -9.41 5.43 -5.49
N GLU A 36 -8.69 6.44 -5.95
CA GLU A 36 -8.88 7.83 -5.52
C GLU A 36 -10.29 8.36 -5.81
N THR A 37 -10.79 8.14 -7.04
CA THR A 37 -12.12 8.58 -7.47
C THR A 37 -13.24 7.96 -6.62
N LEU A 38 -13.04 6.70 -6.21
CA LEU A 38 -14.00 5.97 -5.38
C LEU A 38 -13.80 6.22 -3.87
N GLY A 39 -12.79 6.99 -3.46
CA GLY A 39 -12.44 7.21 -2.06
C GLY A 39 -11.90 5.96 -1.35
N LEU A 40 -11.23 5.07 -2.10
CA LEU A 40 -10.64 3.82 -1.63
C LEU A 40 -9.12 3.96 -1.42
N ASP A 41 -8.60 3.18 -0.48
CA ASP A 41 -7.16 2.97 -0.37
C ASP A 41 -6.67 2.03 -1.48
N THR A 42 -5.51 2.30 -2.07
CA THR A 42 -4.83 1.34 -2.95
C THR A 42 -3.73 0.58 -2.22
N VAL A 43 -3.60 -0.71 -2.52
CA VAL A 43 -2.55 -1.60 -2.00
C VAL A 43 -1.97 -2.42 -3.15
N ALA A 44 -0.68 -2.27 -3.43
CA ALA A 44 0.00 -3.04 -4.47
C ALA A 44 0.50 -4.40 -3.97
N GLU A 45 0.39 -5.43 -4.80
CA GLU A 45 0.84 -6.79 -4.49
C GLU A 45 2.04 -7.21 -5.32
N GLY A 46 2.91 -8.03 -4.75
CA GLY A 46 4.04 -8.61 -5.48
C GLY A 46 5.16 -7.62 -5.79
N ILE A 47 5.44 -6.68 -4.87
CA ILE A 47 6.61 -5.80 -4.95
C ILE A 47 7.86 -6.61 -4.62
N GLU A 48 8.74 -6.76 -5.60
CA GLU A 48 9.96 -7.56 -5.51
C GLU A 48 11.21 -6.70 -5.66
N LEU A 49 11.09 -5.50 -6.24
CA LEU A 49 12.20 -4.60 -6.57
C LEU A 49 11.97 -3.18 -6.01
N GLU A 50 13.05 -2.50 -5.62
CA GLU A 50 13.02 -1.10 -5.15
C GLU A 50 12.46 -0.16 -6.22
N GLU A 51 12.75 -0.42 -7.50
CA GLU A 51 12.25 0.37 -8.62
C GLU A 51 10.72 0.26 -8.76
N GLN A 52 10.14 -0.90 -8.44
CA GLN A 52 8.68 -1.07 -8.40
C GLN A 52 8.07 -0.27 -7.26
N ALA A 53 8.69 -0.30 -6.08
CA ALA A 53 8.24 0.48 -4.93
C ALA A 53 8.31 1.99 -5.21
N ALA A 54 9.41 2.47 -5.79
CA ALA A 54 9.59 3.86 -6.19
C ALA A 54 8.53 4.31 -7.22
N ALA A 55 8.28 3.49 -8.24
CA ALA A 55 7.25 3.77 -9.25
C ALA A 55 5.84 3.82 -8.63
N LEU A 56 5.51 2.90 -7.71
CA LEU A 56 4.24 2.89 -7.00
C LEU A 56 4.05 4.13 -6.12
N LEU A 57 5.09 4.55 -5.41
CA LEU A 57 5.08 5.80 -4.62
C LEU A 57 4.85 7.02 -5.52
N ALA A 58 5.56 7.12 -6.64
CA ALA A 58 5.38 8.20 -7.61
C ALA A 58 3.97 8.22 -8.24
N LEU A 59 3.28 7.08 -8.29
CA LEU A 59 1.91 6.97 -8.74
C LEU A 59 0.86 7.22 -7.63
N GLY A 60 1.28 7.50 -6.39
CA GLY A 60 0.38 7.73 -5.24
C GLY A 60 -0.04 6.46 -4.49
N CYS A 61 0.47 5.29 -4.86
CA CYS A 61 0.21 4.02 -4.17
C CYS A 61 1.20 3.85 -3.00
N VAL A 62 0.84 4.36 -1.83
CA VAL A 62 1.75 4.37 -0.65
C VAL A 62 1.59 3.16 0.30
N ALA A 63 1.01 2.06 -0.18
CA ALA A 63 1.03 0.78 0.53
C ALA A 63 1.14 -0.39 -0.43
N GLY A 64 1.84 -1.43 0.02
CA GLY A 64 1.92 -2.66 -0.73
C GLY A 64 2.52 -3.80 0.07
N GLN A 65 2.56 -4.96 -0.57
CA GLN A 65 3.15 -6.17 -0.05
C GLN A 65 3.99 -6.85 -1.13
N GLY A 66 5.03 -7.56 -0.71
CA GLY A 66 5.85 -8.34 -1.61
C GLY A 66 7.19 -8.72 -0.99
N PHE A 67 7.94 -9.55 -1.71
CA PHE A 67 9.18 -10.17 -1.21
C PHE A 67 10.28 -9.15 -0.95
N LEU A 68 10.19 -7.94 -1.52
CA LEU A 68 11.07 -6.83 -1.17
C LEU A 68 11.01 -6.51 0.33
N PHE A 69 9.82 -6.59 0.94
CA PHE A 69 9.62 -6.25 2.35
C PHE A 69 9.72 -7.47 3.25
N ALA A 70 8.96 -8.52 2.91
CA ALA A 70 8.89 -9.76 3.68
C ALA A 70 8.26 -10.88 2.86
N ARG A 71 8.65 -12.12 3.16
CA ARG A 71 7.92 -13.30 2.67
C ARG A 71 6.70 -13.55 3.56
N ALA A 72 5.70 -14.25 3.02
CA ALA A 72 4.65 -14.82 3.84
C ALA A 72 5.27 -15.81 4.83
N GLY A 73 4.83 -15.75 6.08
CA GLY A 73 5.31 -16.58 7.18
C GLY A 73 4.18 -17.05 8.07
N SER A 74 4.49 -18.00 8.94
CA SER A 74 3.61 -18.47 10.00
C SER A 74 3.33 -17.36 11.02
N LEU A 75 2.26 -17.53 11.80
CA LEU A 75 1.96 -16.62 12.90
C LEU A 75 3.12 -16.56 13.91
N ASP A 76 3.75 -17.70 14.20
CA ASP A 76 4.87 -17.79 15.14
C ASP A 76 6.07 -16.95 14.68
N GLU A 77 6.46 -17.08 13.41
CA GLU A 77 7.52 -16.26 12.81
C GLU A 77 7.18 -14.77 12.84
N LEU A 78 5.91 -14.40 12.59
CA LEU A 78 5.47 -13.01 12.64
C LEU A 78 5.49 -12.44 14.06
N LEU A 79 5.08 -13.22 15.07
CA LEU A 79 5.03 -12.81 16.48
C LEU A 79 6.43 -12.55 17.05
N HIS A 80 7.40 -13.38 16.66
CA HIS A 80 8.79 -13.25 17.09
C HIS A 80 9.64 -12.36 16.17
N GLY A 81 9.08 -11.94 15.03
CA GLY A 81 9.70 -11.02 14.10
C GLY A 81 9.59 -9.54 14.53
N PRO A 82 10.41 -8.65 13.93
CA PRO A 82 10.38 -7.22 14.24
C PRO A 82 9.06 -6.54 13.82
N PHE A 83 8.27 -7.18 12.97
CA PHE A 83 7.02 -6.63 12.42
C PHE A 83 5.97 -6.36 13.50
N VAL A 84 5.68 -7.33 14.37
CA VAL A 84 4.65 -7.18 15.40
C VAL A 84 5.07 -6.14 16.44
N ALA A 85 6.35 -6.15 16.85
CA ALA A 85 6.88 -5.15 17.77
C ALA A 85 6.77 -3.73 17.20
N ARG A 86 7.19 -3.51 15.94
CA ARG A 86 7.09 -2.22 15.26
C ARG A 86 5.63 -1.77 15.09
N ARG A 87 4.75 -2.68 14.66
CA ARG A 87 3.30 -2.41 14.52
C ARG A 87 2.68 -1.98 15.86
N ASN A 88 2.98 -2.70 16.94
CA ASN A 88 2.47 -2.36 18.26
C ASN A 88 3.00 -1.00 18.73
N ALA A 89 4.28 -0.69 18.50
CA ALA A 89 4.85 0.62 18.84
C ALA A 89 4.16 1.77 18.07
N LEU A 90 3.94 1.61 16.76
CA LEU A 90 3.23 2.59 15.94
C LEU A 90 1.77 2.77 16.38
N TRP A 91 1.09 1.69 16.75
CA TRP A 91 -0.28 1.77 17.26
C TRP A 91 -0.38 2.45 18.63
N THR A 92 0.51 2.14 19.56
CA THR A 92 0.52 2.78 20.88
C THR A 92 0.84 4.27 20.79
N ALA A 93 1.78 4.65 19.91
CA ALA A 93 2.13 6.05 19.69
C ALA A 93 1.00 6.89 19.08
N HIS A 94 0.01 6.25 18.45
CA HIS A 94 -1.06 6.94 17.72
C HIS A 94 -2.45 6.36 18.04
N ALA A 95 -2.85 6.43 19.31
CA ALA A 95 -4.04 5.77 19.86
C ALA A 95 -5.40 6.27 19.32
N ALA A 96 -5.47 7.41 18.64
CA ALA A 96 -6.70 7.92 18.04
C ALA A 96 -7.02 7.19 16.73
N ARG A 97 -7.71 6.05 16.83
CA ARG A 97 -8.09 5.16 15.72
C ARG A 97 -8.78 5.87 14.54
N GLU A 98 -9.44 7.01 14.79
CA GLU A 98 -10.12 7.83 13.77
C GLU A 98 -9.17 8.41 12.70
N ALA A 99 -7.89 8.58 13.06
CA ALA A 99 -6.86 9.09 12.18
C ALA A 99 -6.31 8.03 11.21
N LEU A 100 -6.65 6.76 11.37
CA LEU A 100 -6.15 5.68 10.51
C LEU A 100 -7.11 5.37 9.35
N SER A 101 -6.55 5.02 8.19
CA SER A 101 -7.29 4.45 7.05
C SER A 101 -7.42 2.93 7.20
N ALA A 102 -8.16 2.27 6.31
CA ALA A 102 -8.35 0.81 6.33
C ALA A 102 -7.04 0.03 6.24
N THR A 103 -6.00 0.63 5.67
CA THR A 103 -4.63 0.08 5.60
C THR A 103 -3.77 0.43 6.82
N GLY A 104 -4.33 1.06 7.85
CA GLY A 104 -3.61 1.48 9.05
C GLY A 104 -2.69 2.69 8.83
N ARG A 105 -2.84 3.43 7.72
CA ARG A 105 -2.08 4.65 7.42
C ARG A 105 -2.73 5.87 8.07
N PHE A 106 -1.94 6.88 8.43
CA PHE A 106 -2.48 8.16 8.88
C PHE A 106 -3.17 8.89 7.72
N LYS A 107 -4.47 9.20 7.86
CA LYS A 107 -5.20 10.08 6.94
C LYS A 107 -4.50 11.44 6.78
N ALA A 108 -3.80 11.90 7.82
CA ALA A 108 -2.99 13.11 7.81
C ALA A 108 -1.78 13.04 6.86
N LEU A 109 -1.13 11.87 6.71
CA LEU A 109 -0.01 11.71 5.76
C LEU A 109 -0.50 11.84 4.30
N ARG A 110 -1.71 11.34 3.99
CA ARG A 110 -2.34 11.57 2.69
C ARG A 110 -2.71 13.04 2.43
N ALA A 111 -2.84 13.87 3.46
CA ALA A 111 -3.16 15.29 3.31
C ALA A 111 -1.90 16.16 3.16
N LEU A 112 -0.81 15.78 3.85
CA LEU A 112 0.49 16.44 3.76
C LEU A 112 1.11 16.31 2.35
N ASP A 113 0.96 15.16 1.71
CA ASP A 113 1.44 14.93 0.32
C ASP A 113 0.62 15.66 -0.76
N ARG A 114 -0.53 16.24 -0.38
CA ARG A 114 -1.39 17.06 -1.27
C ARG A 114 -1.11 18.55 -1.18
N SER A 115 -0.17 18.95 -0.32
CA SER A 115 0.14 20.35 0.00
C SER A 115 1.53 20.79 -0.49
N ALA A 116 2.24 19.92 -1.22
CA ALA A 116 3.55 20.14 -1.83
C ALA A 116 3.44 19.92 -3.34
#